data_AF-A0A345CZE4-F1
#
_entry.id   AF-A0A345CZE4-F1
#
_cell.length_a   1.000
_cell.length_b   1.000
_cell.length_c   1.000
_cell.angle_alpha   90.00
_cell.angle_beta   90.00
_cell.angle_gamma   90.00
#
_symmetry.space_group_name_H-M   'P 1'
#
loop_
_entity.id
_entity.type
_entity.pdbx_description
1 polymer ?
#
loop_
_entity_poly.entity_id
_entity_poly.type
_entity_poly.pdbx_seq_one_letter_code
_entity_poly.pdbx_strand_id
1 'polypeptide(L)'
;MPEVIARLASCFDEIYVDEVQDFASYDLEILQTLFRSSIKITLVGDPRQATYSTVNTEKNAKYKRAAIMNFFDDEAIGITVDDKMLNENFRCFHEINDFVY
;
A
#
# COMPACT_ATOMS: atom_id res chain seq x y z
N MET A 1 -21.11 -4.14 5.44
CA MET A 1 -19.68 -4.42 5.22
C MET A 1 -19.34 -5.92 5.29
N PRO A 2 -19.73 -6.70 6.33
CA PRO A 2 -19.29 -8.10 6.45
C PRO A 2 -19.71 -8.98 5.27
N GLU A 3 -20.93 -8.81 4.78
CA GLU A 3 -21.49 -9.60 3.67
C GLU A 3 -20.76 -9.35 2.33
N VAL A 4 -20.31 -8.11 2.08
CA VAL A 4 -19.58 -7.76 0.86
C VAL A 4 -18.20 -8.42 0.84
N ILE A 5 -17.51 -8.41 1.98
CA ILE A 5 -16.18 -9.02 2.11
C ILE A 5 -16.28 -10.54 2.05
N ALA A 6 -17.30 -11.13 2.67
CA ALA A 6 -17.56 -12.56 2.56
C ALA A 6 -17.82 -12.97 1.10
N ARG A 7 -18.54 -12.15 0.33
CA ARG A 7 -18.74 -12.39 -1.10
C ARG A 7 -17.44 -12.27 -1.88
N LEU A 8 -16.62 -11.25 -1.62
CA LEU A 8 -15.30 -11.13 -2.25
C LEU A 8 -14.42 -12.35 -1.93
N ALA A 9 -14.43 -12.82 -0.69
CA ALA A 9 -13.69 -14.00 -0.26
C ALA A 9 -14.20 -15.30 -0.91
N SER A 10 -15.47 -15.34 -1.34
CA SER A 10 -15.99 -16.47 -2.13
C SER A 10 -15.64 -16.39 -3.61
N CYS A 11 -15.22 -15.22 -4.09
CA CYS A 11 -14.88 -14.99 -5.51
C CYS A 11 -13.38 -15.04 -5.77
N PHE A 12 -12.56 -14.63 -4.81
CA PHE A 12 -11.12 -14.45 -4.98
C PHE A 12 -10.35 -15.04 -3.81
N ASP A 13 -9.41 -15.93 -4.12
CA ASP A 13 -8.44 -16.44 -3.15
C ASP A 13 -7.31 -15.43 -2.87
N GLU A 14 -6.97 -14.60 -3.86
CA GLU A 14 -5.88 -13.61 -3.79
C GLU A 14 -6.24 -12.30 -4.49
N ILE A 15 -5.82 -11.16 -3.91
CA ILE A 15 -5.97 -9.81 -4.47
C ILE A 15 -4.61 -9.11 -4.47
N TYR A 16 -4.28 -8.45 -5.58
CA TYR A 16 -3.10 -7.62 -5.75
C TYR A 16 -3.50 -6.15 -5.82
N VAL A 17 -2.78 -5.29 -5.10
CA VAL A 17 -3.01 -3.85 -5.09
C VAL A 17 -1.70 -3.15 -5.44
N ASP A 18 -1.75 -2.30 -6.46
CA ASP A 18 -0.61 -1.52 -6.95
C ASP A 18 -0.70 -0.06 -6.46
N GLU A 19 0.42 0.66 -6.51
CA GLU A 19 0.56 2.06 -6.11
C GLU A 19 0.03 2.37 -4.69
N VAL A 20 0.27 1.46 -3.74
CA VAL A 20 -0.30 1.58 -2.38
C VAL A 20 0.20 2.81 -1.61
N GLN A 21 1.28 3.46 -2.05
CA GLN A 21 1.74 4.71 -1.48
C GLN A 21 0.76 5.88 -1.68
N ASP A 22 -0.15 5.78 -2.66
CA ASP A 22 -1.15 6.81 -2.95
C ASP A 22 -2.44 6.66 -2.11
N PHE A 23 -2.58 5.57 -1.36
CA PHE A 23 -3.79 5.29 -0.59
C PHE A 23 -3.91 6.24 0.60
N ALA A 24 -5.14 6.64 0.94
CA ALA A 24 -5.36 7.50 2.10
C ALA A 24 -6.74 7.29 2.74
N SER A 25 -6.86 7.67 4.01
CA SER A 25 -8.14 7.72 4.73
C SER A 25 -8.98 6.43 4.60
N TYR A 26 -10.03 6.43 3.78
CA TYR A 26 -10.97 5.31 3.65
C TYR A 26 -10.36 4.11 2.93
N ASP A 27 -9.37 4.32 2.06
CA ASP A 27 -8.70 3.22 1.34
C ASP A 27 -8.01 2.28 2.34
N LEU A 28 -7.39 2.86 3.38
CA LEU A 28 -6.75 2.11 4.46
C LEU A 28 -7.76 1.34 5.32
N GLU A 29 -8.95 1.89 5.54
CA GLU A 29 -10.04 1.20 6.27
C GLU A 29 -10.56 -0.02 5.47
N ILE A 30 -10.65 0.11 4.15
CA ILE A 30 -11.01 -1.01 3.26
C ILE A 30 -9.91 -2.08 3.30
N LEU A 31 -8.63 -1.70 3.18
CA LEU A 31 -7.50 -2.62 3.30
C LEU A 31 -7.50 -3.37 4.63
N GLN A 32 -7.70 -2.67 5.76
CA GLN A 32 -7.82 -3.32 7.07
C GLN A 32 -8.97 -4.32 7.13
N THR A 33 -10.07 -4.04 6.44
CA THR A 33 -11.20 -4.97 6.39
C THR A 33 -10.87 -6.19 5.53
N LEU A 34 -10.13 -6.01 4.44
CA LEU A 34 -9.66 -7.10 3.58
C LEU A 34 -8.64 -8.00 4.30
N PHE A 35 -7.71 -7.43 5.07
CA PHE A 35 -6.72 -8.21 5.84
C PHE A 35 -7.34 -9.11 6.91
N ARG A 36 -8.57 -8.81 7.36
CA ARG A 36 -9.32 -9.65 8.31
C ARG A 36 -10.09 -10.78 7.64
N SER A 37 -10.09 -10.83 6.31
CA SER A 37 -10.73 -11.90 5.54
C SER A 37 -9.77 -13.06 5.29
N SER A 38 -10.26 -14.14 4.69
CA SER A 38 -9.42 -15.27 4.26
C SER A 38 -8.67 -15.01 2.95
N ILE A 39 -8.89 -13.85 2.31
CA ILE A 39 -8.26 -13.50 1.03
C ILE A 39 -6.80 -13.17 1.29
N LYS A 40 -5.90 -13.74 0.50
CA LYS A 40 -4.49 -13.35 0.50
C LYS A 40 -4.36 -11.99 -0.20
N ILE A 41 -3.80 -10.99 0.48
CA ILE A 41 -3.62 -9.65 -0.09
C ILE A 41 -2.13 -9.40 -0.29
N THR A 42 -1.74 -9.03 -1.51
CA THR A 42 -0.37 -8.61 -1.85
C THR A 42 -0.40 -7.15 -2.29
N LEU A 43 0.46 -6.33 -1.69
CA LEU A 43 0.54 -4.90 -1.92
C LEU A 43 1.87 -4.56 -2.58
N VAL A 44 1.87 -3.68 -3.57
CA VAL A 44 3.06 -3.18 -4.26
C VAL A 44 2.98 -1.66 -4.33
N GLY A 45 4.10 -0.99 -4.10
CA GLY A 45 4.20 0.45 -4.19
C GLY A 45 5.64 0.94 -4.00
N ASP A 46 5.91 2.19 -4.39
CA ASP A 46 7.19 2.86 -4.18
C ASP A 46 7.01 4.07 -3.25
N PRO A 47 7.44 3.98 -1.98
CA PRO A 47 7.30 5.08 -1.02
C PRO A 47 8.00 6.37 -1.46
N ARG A 48 9.02 6.28 -2.32
CA ARG A 48 9.74 7.45 -2.86
C ARG A 48 8.90 8.24 -3.86
N GLN A 49 7.90 7.60 -4.47
CA GLN A 49 6.99 8.20 -5.46
C GLN A 49 5.73 8.81 -4.84
N ALA A 50 5.62 8.86 -3.51
CA ALA A 50 4.54 9.56 -2.82
C ALA A 50 4.70 11.10 -2.93
N THR A 51 4.57 11.66 -4.14
CA THR A 51 4.99 13.03 -4.47
C THR A 51 3.89 14.10 -4.31
N TYR A 52 2.59 13.74 -4.25
CA TYR A 52 1.51 14.75 -4.19
C TYR A 52 0.66 14.71 -2.92
N SER A 53 0.95 15.64 -2.00
CA SER A 53 0.04 16.00 -0.90
C SER A 53 -1.01 17.01 -1.37
N THR A 54 -2.16 16.57 -1.89
CA THR A 54 -3.26 17.47 -2.31
C THR A 54 -4.57 17.25 -1.55
N VAL A 55 -4.57 16.96 -0.24
CA VAL A 55 -5.80 17.15 0.56
C VAL A 55 -5.50 17.56 2.00
N ASN A 56 -5.94 18.77 2.34
CA ASN A 56 -5.91 19.32 3.70
C ASN A 56 -7.17 18.91 4.48
N THR A 57 -7.47 17.61 4.56
CA THR A 57 -8.57 17.09 5.38
C THR A 57 -8.04 16.58 6.73
N GLU A 58 -8.83 16.79 7.78
CA GLU A 58 -8.43 16.60 9.19
C GLU A 58 -8.62 15.16 9.71
N LYS A 59 -9.30 14.29 8.97
CA LYS A 59 -9.44 12.87 9.34
C LYS A 59 -8.17 12.09 9.00
N ASN A 60 -7.58 11.43 9.99
CA ASN A 60 -6.37 10.60 9.91
C ASN A 60 -5.07 11.37 9.59
N ALA A 61 -4.89 12.56 10.18
CA ALA A 61 -3.67 13.36 10.06
C ALA A 61 -2.36 12.59 10.41
N LYS A 62 -2.45 11.55 11.25
CA LYS A 62 -1.32 10.70 11.66
C LYS A 62 -0.77 9.75 10.58
N TYR A 63 -1.49 9.56 9.47
CA TYR A 63 -1.09 8.70 8.35
C TYR A 63 -0.85 9.48 7.05
N LYS A 64 -0.66 10.81 7.12
CA LYS A 64 -0.36 11.64 5.93
C LYS A 64 1.07 11.36 5.41
N ARG A 65 1.23 11.31 4.08
CA ARG A 65 2.52 11.21 3.38
C ARG A 65 3.25 9.88 3.65
N ALA A 66 4.55 9.93 3.95
CA ALA A 66 5.38 8.83 4.41
C ALA A 66 4.81 8.09 5.64
N ALA A 67 3.82 8.65 6.34
CA ALA A 67 3.15 7.93 7.42
C ALA A 67 2.18 6.83 6.96
N ILE A 68 1.98 6.64 5.65
CA ILE A 68 1.43 5.37 5.15
C ILE A 68 2.41 4.21 5.37
N MET A 69 3.72 4.48 5.38
CA MET A 69 4.70 3.48 5.80
C MET A 69 4.49 3.10 7.27
N ASN A 70 4.17 4.07 8.14
CA ASN A 70 3.79 3.76 9.52
C ASN A 70 2.55 2.87 9.65
N PHE A 71 1.68 2.82 8.64
CA PHE A 71 0.58 1.85 8.60
C PHE A 71 1.11 0.46 8.24
N PHE A 72 2.02 0.34 7.28
CA PHE A 72 2.61 -0.95 6.91
C PHE A 72 3.61 -1.48 7.95
N ASP A 73 4.23 -0.60 8.72
CA ASP A 73 5.14 -0.92 9.82
C ASP A 73 4.40 -1.20 11.14
N ASP A 74 3.08 -0.99 11.20
CA ASP A 74 2.29 -1.27 12.40
C ASP A 74 2.09 -2.79 12.55
N GLU A 75 2.84 -3.39 13.49
CA GLU A 75 2.79 -4.81 13.82
C GLU A 75 1.37 -5.30 14.13
N ALA A 76 0.48 -4.42 14.62
CA ALA A 76 -0.91 -4.79 14.92
C ALA A 76 -1.73 -5.11 13.67
N ILE A 77 -1.27 -4.71 12.48
CA ILE A 77 -1.93 -4.98 11.20
C ILE A 77 -1.48 -6.32 10.60
N GLY A 78 -0.32 -6.85 11.03
CA GLY A 78 0.16 -8.18 10.65
C GLY A 78 0.61 -8.29 9.19
N ILE A 79 1.09 -7.19 8.60
CA ILE A 79 1.64 -7.16 7.25
C ILE A 79 3.12 -7.56 7.30
N THR A 80 3.57 -8.36 6.34
CA THR A 80 5.00 -8.61 6.12
C THR A 80 5.49 -7.68 5.01
N VAL A 81 6.43 -6.81 5.35
CA VAL A 81 7.05 -5.87 4.39
C VAL A 81 8.30 -6.50 3.79
N ASP A 82 8.43 -6.43 2.46
CA ASP A 82 9.63 -6.82 1.72
C ASP A 82 10.25 -5.59 1.07
N ASP A 83 11.39 -5.15 1.61
CA ASP A 83 12.19 -4.02 1.13
C ASP A 83 13.46 -4.47 0.37
N LYS A 84 13.61 -5.78 0.15
CA LYS A 84 14.83 -6.38 -0.44
C LYS A 84 14.65 -6.75 -1.90
N MET A 85 13.43 -7.06 -2.32
CA MET A 85 13.11 -7.37 -3.70
C MET A 85 12.89 -6.11 -4.55
N LEU A 86 12.96 -6.27 -5.88
CA LEU A 86 12.69 -5.21 -6.88
C LEU A 86 13.59 -3.97 -6.79
N ASN A 87 14.83 -4.15 -6.32
CA ASN A 87 15.83 -3.08 -6.20
C ASN A 87 16.58 -2.75 -7.51
N GLU A 88 16.25 -3.41 -8.61
CA GLU A 88 16.87 -3.19 -9.93
C GLU A 88 15.93 -2.42 -10.86
N ASN A 89 16.45 -1.35 -11.50
CA ASN A 89 15.71 -0.60 -12.51
C ASN A 89 15.95 -1.20 -13.89
N PHE A 90 14.91 -1.76 -14.50
CA PHE A 90 14.94 -2.31 -15.86
C PHE A 90 14.37 -1.36 -16.93
N ARG A 91 13.93 -0.16 -16.53
CA ARG A 91 13.21 0.78 -17.40
C ARG A 91 14.14 1.77 -18.09
N CYS A 92 15.10 2.31 -17.33
CA CYS A 92 15.93 3.43 -17.73
C CYS A 92 17.37 3.00 -18.00
N PHE A 93 18.03 3.70 -18.92
CA PHE A 93 19.47 3.54 -19.16
C PHE A 93 20.27 3.93 -17.91
N HIS A 94 21.41 3.28 -17.67
CA HIS A 94 22.13 3.40 -16.40
C HIS A 94 22.46 4.86 -16.04
N GLU A 95 22.83 5.71 -17.00
CA GLU A 95 23.15 7.13 -16.72
C GLU A 95 21.96 7.92 -16.16
N ILE A 96 20.72 7.55 -16.51
CA ILE A 96 19.52 8.17 -15.93
C ILE A 96 19.33 7.68 -14.49
N ASN A 97 19.60 6.40 -14.22
CA ASN A 97 19.53 5.86 -12.87
C ASN A 97 20.61 6.49 -11.96
N ASP A 98 21.84 6.61 -12.46
CA ASP A 98 22.98 7.21 -11.76
C ASP A 98 22.74 8.70 -11.41
N PHE A 99 21.88 9.40 -12.15
CA PHE A 99 21.52 10.80 -11.89
C PHE A 99 20.49 10.98 -10.76
N VAL A 100 19.65 9.97 -10.52
CA VAL A 100 18.49 10.06 -9.59
C VAL A 100 18.81 9.52 -8.19
N TYR A 101 19.90 8.76 -8.04
CA TYR A 101 20.45 8.31 -6.75
C TYR A 101 21.48 9.31 -6.20
#